data_AF-A0A4V1SBV8-F1
#
_entry.id   AF-A0A4V1SBV8-F1
#
_cell.length_a   1.000
_cell.length_b   1.000
_cell.length_c   1.000
_cell.angle_alpha   90.00
_cell.angle_beta   90.00
_cell.angle_gamma   90.00
#
_symmetry.space_group_name_H-M   'P 1'
#
loop_
_entity.id
_entity.type
_entity.pdbx_description
1 polymer ?
#
loop_
_entity_poly.entity_id
_entity_poly.type
_entity_poly.pdbx_seq_one_letter_code
_entity_poly.pdbx_strand_id
1 'polypeptide(L)' 'TEGRGLMEMDGVEREVGPGDAILIPAGAWHQIRAIEPMSFLCCCSPPYSHEDTFFQ' A
#
# COMPACT_ATOMS: atom_id res chain seq x y z
N THR A 1 1.15 -2.87 17.49
CA THR A 1 1.17 -2.35 16.11
C THR A 1 1.04 -0.86 16.20
N GLU A 2 1.99 -0.13 15.64
CA GLU A 2 2.15 1.32 15.81
C GLU A 2 2.35 1.96 14.44
N GLY A 3 1.97 3.23 14.31
CA GLY A 3 2.20 4.04 13.11
C GLY A 3 0.93 4.54 12.44
N ARG A 4 1.09 5.59 11.63
CA ARG A 4 0.07 6.21 10.79
C ARG A 4 0.62 6.45 9.40
N GLY A 5 -0.24 6.25 8.41
CA GLY A 5 0.09 6.38 7.01
C GLY A 5 -1.04 7.06 6.25
N LEU A 6 -0.71 7.56 5.07
CA LEU A 6 -1.67 8.03 4.09
C LEU A 6 -1.66 7.04 2.92
N MET A 7 -2.79 6.38 2.70
CA MET A 7 -3.00 5.54 1.53
C MET A 7 -3.68 6.37 0.45
N GLU A 8 -3.10 6.38 -0.73
CA GLU A 8 -3.69 6.89 -1.96
C GLU A 8 -4.12 5.70 -2.82
N MET A 9 -5.32 5.78 -3.37
CA MET A 9 -5.85 4.82 -4.35
C MET A 9 -6.73 5.55 -5.36
N ASP A 10 -6.35 5.50 -6.64
CA ASP A 10 -7.01 6.17 -7.76
C ASP A 10 -7.38 7.65 -7.48
N GLY A 11 -6.47 8.39 -6.85
CA GLY A 11 -6.58 9.80 -6.49
C GLY A 11 -7.34 10.07 -5.18
N VAL A 12 -7.80 9.04 -4.47
CA VAL A 12 -8.47 9.17 -3.17
C VAL A 12 -7.50 8.89 -2.04
N GLU A 13 -7.31 9.87 -1.16
CA GLU A 13 -6.45 9.72 0.02
C GLU A 13 -7.26 9.39 1.28
N ARG A 14 -6.72 8.49 2.11
CA ARG A 14 -7.24 8.18 3.44
C ARG A 14 -6.11 7.91 4.43
N GLU A 15 -6.25 8.42 5.65
CA GLU A 15 -5.37 8.03 6.76
C GLU A 15 -5.66 6.60 7.19
N VAL A 16 -4.59 5.88 7.55
CA VAL A 16 -4.63 4.47 7.96
C VAL A 16 -3.74 4.27 9.18
N GLY A 17 -4.15 3.34 10.05
CA GLY A 17 -3.45 3.01 11.28
C GLY A 17 -3.57 1.52 11.66
N PRO A 18 -3.17 1.17 12.89
CA PRO A 18 -3.18 -0.21 13.35
C PRO A 18 -4.58 -0.81 13.33
N GLY A 19 -4.74 -1.95 12.65
CA GLY A 19 -6.01 -2.66 12.53
C GLY A 19 -6.74 -2.41 11.20
N ASP A 20 -6.34 -1.37 10.45
CA ASP A 20 -6.86 -1.15 9.11
C ASP A 20 -6.28 -2.16 8.11
N ALA A 21 -7.11 -2.58 7.16
CA ALA A 21 -6.71 -3.42 6.04
C ALA A 21 -7.29 -2.81 4.76
N ILE A 22 -6.47 -2.79 3.70
CA ILE A 22 -6.82 -2.18 2.42
C ILE A 22 -6.60 -3.22 1.34
N LEU A 23 -7.65 -3.51 0.58
CA LEU A 23 -7.52 -4.28 -0.65
C LEU A 23 -7.07 -3.33 -1.77
N ILE A 24 -5.96 -3.68 -2.43
CA ILE A 24 -5.48 -3.01 -3.63
C ILE A 24 -5.90 -3.88 -4.83
N PRO A 25 -6.87 -3.45 -5.65
CA PRO A 25 -7.27 -4.20 -6.84
C PRO A 25 -6.16 -4.25 -7.89
N ALA A 26 -6.17 -5.29 -8.74
CA ALA A 26 -5.25 -5.38 -9.87
C ALA A 26 -5.39 -4.16 -10.79
N GLY A 27 -4.26 -3.51 -11.10
CA GLY A 27 -4.21 -2.33 -11.97
C GLY A 27 -4.60 -1.01 -11.32
N ALA A 28 -5.01 -0.99 -10.04
CA ALA A 28 -5.29 0.26 -9.34
C ALA A 28 -3.99 1.03 -9.08
N TRP A 29 -3.99 2.34 -9.38
CA TRP A 29 -2.87 3.21 -9.00
C TRP A 29 -2.90 3.41 -7.49
N HIS A 30 -1.75 3.24 -6.84
CA HIS A 30 -1.70 3.31 -5.38
C HIS A 30 -0.34 3.75 -4.85
N GLN A 31 -0.37 4.42 -3.70
CA GLN A 31 0.81 4.78 -2.93
C GLN A 31 0.48 4.72 -1.44
N ILE A 32 1.43 4.21 -0.64
CA ILE A 32 1.41 4.38 0.81
C ILE A 32 2.55 5.30 1.23
N ARG A 33 2.25 6.31 2.05
CA ARG A 33 3.24 7.21 2.64
C ARG A 33 3.16 7.16 4.15
N ALA A 34 4.27 6.89 4.82
CA ALA A 34 4.35 6.99 6.28
C ALA A 34 4.20 8.45 6.73
N ILE A 35 3.27 8.72 7.65
CA ILE A 35 3.11 10.01 8.34
C ILE A 35 4.01 10.03 9.58
N GLU A 36 4.14 8.88 10.24
CA GLU A 36 5.06 8.60 11.35
C GLU A 36 5.68 7.21 11.15
N PRO A 37 6.75 6.83 11.88
CA PRO A 37 7.33 5.50 11.77
C PRO A 37 6.27 4.40 11.91
N MET A 38 6.20 3.52 10.91
CA MET A 38 5.12 2.56 10.73
C MET A 38 5.69 1.19 10.42
N SER A 39 5.13 0.16 11.06
CA SER A 39 5.25 -1.21 10.58
C SER A 39 4.05 -1.55 9.70
N PHE A 40 4.30 -1.78 8.42
CA PHE A 40 3.29 -2.07 7.40
C PHE A 40 3.57 -3.42 6.74
N LEU A 41 2.55 -4.27 6.63
CA LEU A 41 2.61 -5.52 5.86
C LEU A 41 2.06 -5.27 4.46
N CYS A 42 2.95 -5.29 3.46
CA CYS A 42 2.56 -5.38 2.06
C CYS A 42 2.58 -6.84 1.63
N CYS A 43 1.46 -7.35 1.11
CA CYS A 43 1.38 -8.67 0.52
C CYS A 43 0.65 -8.63 -0.81
N CYS A 44 1.01 -9.53 -1.72
CA CYS A 44 0.43 -9.64 -3.06
C CYS A 44 0.13 -11.10 -3.39
N SER A 45 -0.90 -11.30 -4.21
CA SER A 45 -1.21 -12.58 -4.84
C SER A 45 -1.59 -12.30 -6.30
N PRO A 46 -0.91 -12.91 -7.30
CA PRO A 46 0.25 -13.80 -7.17
C PRO A 46 1.44 -13.15 -6.45
N PRO A 47 2.37 -13.95 -5.89
CA PRO A 47 3.55 -13.40 -5.24
C PRO A 47 4.40 -12.62 -6.25
N TYR A 48 5.15 -11.64 -5.74
CA TYR A 48 6.07 -10.84 -6.56
C TYR A 48 6.95 -11.72 -7.44
N SER A 49 6.92 -11.44 -8.75
CA SER A 49 7.89 -11.90 -9.72
C SER A 49 8.70 -10.71 -10.20
N HIS A 50 10.02 -10.85 -10.27
CA HIS A 50 10.87 -9.78 -10.80
C HIS A 50 10.57 -9.49 -12.28
N GLU A 51 10.06 -10.49 -13.02
CA GLU A 51 9.63 -10.34 -14.41
C GLU A 51 8.44 -9.36 -14.56
N ASP A 52 7.65 -9.17 -13.50
CA ASP A 52 6.53 -8.22 -13.46
C ASP A 52 6.97 -6.80 -13.04
N THR A 53 8.29 -6.55 -12.99
CA THR A 53 8.84 -5.23 -12.68
C THR A 53 9.02 -4.43 -13.98
N PHE A 54 8.20 -3.40 -14.15
CA PHE A 54 8.30 -2.48 -15.30
C PHE A 54 9.01 -1.20 -14.87
N PHE A 55 10.13 -0.89 -15.52
CA PHE A 55 10.75 0.43 -15.44
C PHE A 55 10.41 1.17 -16.73
N GLN A 56 9.76 2.33 -16.60
CA GLN A 56 9.52 3.24 -17.71
C GLN A 56 10.18 4.58 -17.44
#